data_AF-A0A9C9X4B0-F1
#
_entry.id   AF-A0A9C9X4B0-F1
#
_cell.length_a   1.000
_cell.length_b   1.000
_cell.length_c   1.000
_cell.angle_alpha   90.00
_cell.angle_beta   90.00
_cell.angle_gamma   90.00
#
_symmetry.space_group_name_H-M   'P 1'
#
loop_
_entity.id
_entity.type
_entity.pdbx_description
1 polymer ?
#
loop_
_entity_poly.entity_id
_entity_poly.type
_entity_poly.pdbx_seq_one_letter_code
_entity_poly.pdbx_strand_id
1 'polypeptide(L)'
;MKKLFFIGKRKNENNRDLPRLVERAQKVLQGNWLGHSTKPSPHLYPHQWNWDSGFIAIGYARYHQKRAQQELSTLFQAQWINGMLPQIVFNREALDGYSPEPDFWQCERPPNSPEYLLTSGIIMPPLQAMAARRVFEFATDKDAAHEWLRDLYPRVLAMHRYLYREHDPLQEGLVYIRHPWESGLDNSPTWDLPLKAITVNREKLPAYRRRDLKKVFRSLSAQPTRITTAMFTWCIYSEN
;
A
#
# COMPACT_ATOMS: atom_id res chain seq x y z
N MET A 1 49.80 9.99 21.43
CA MET A 1 48.55 10.10 22.22
C MET A 1 47.40 10.57 21.35
N LYS A 2 46.49 9.67 20.95
CA LYS A 2 45.15 10.04 20.45
C LYS A 2 44.16 9.04 21.06
N LYS A 3 43.21 9.58 21.82
CA LYS A 3 42.26 8.86 22.68
C LYS A 3 41.28 8.02 21.84
N LEU A 4 41.13 6.77 22.26
CA LEU A 4 39.96 5.90 22.11
C LEU A 4 38.64 6.69 22.27
N PHE A 5 37.74 6.58 21.30
CA PHE A 5 36.31 6.74 21.53
C PHE A 5 35.68 5.34 21.49
N PHE A 6 35.58 4.71 22.66
CA PHE A 6 34.65 3.61 22.87
C PHE A 6 33.24 4.19 22.90
N ILE A 7 32.44 3.92 21.88
CA ILE A 7 30.99 4.11 21.94
C ILE A 7 30.46 3.07 22.93
N GLY A 8 30.23 3.51 24.16
CA GLY A 8 29.60 2.71 25.20
C GLY A 8 28.25 2.20 24.71
N LYS A 9 28.02 0.89 24.85
CA LYS A 9 26.67 0.31 24.82
C LYS A 9 25.84 1.02 25.88
N ARG A 10 24.96 1.94 25.48
CA ARG A 10 23.89 2.43 26.37
C ARG A 10 23.04 1.22 26.75
N LYS A 11 23.16 0.75 27.99
CA LYS A 11 22.16 -0.14 28.60
C LYS A 11 20.86 0.68 28.67
N ASN A 12 19.90 0.37 27.81
CA ASN A 12 18.59 1.02 27.81
C ASN A 12 17.84 0.64 29.10
N GLU A 13 17.67 1.61 29.99
CA GLU A 13 16.85 1.51 31.21
C GLU A 13 15.32 1.55 30.93
N ASN A 14 14.87 1.60 29.66
CA ASN A 14 13.46 1.68 29.28
C ASN A 14 12.76 0.34 28.92
N ASN A 15 13.32 -0.82 29.29
CA ASN A 15 12.75 -2.13 28.89
C ASN A 15 11.44 -2.51 29.63
N ARG A 16 11.04 -1.77 30.67
CA ARG A 16 9.80 -2.07 31.44
C ARG A 16 8.51 -1.76 30.66
N ASP A 17 8.55 -0.84 29.69
CA ASP A 17 7.38 -0.47 28.88
C ASP A 17 7.23 -1.30 27.60
N LEU A 18 8.24 -2.10 27.23
CA LEU A 18 8.20 -2.86 25.97
C LEU A 18 7.03 -3.86 25.89
N PRO A 19 6.73 -4.66 26.93
CA PRO A 19 5.55 -5.54 26.91
C PRO A 19 4.24 -4.77 26.71
N ARG A 20 4.10 -3.62 27.37
CA ARG A 20 2.92 -2.75 27.25
C ARG A 20 2.80 -2.14 25.86
N LEU A 21 3.92 -1.76 25.23
CA LEU A 21 3.93 -1.25 23.85
C LEU A 21 3.56 -2.35 22.85
N VAL A 22 4.05 -3.58 23.04
CA VAL A 22 3.70 -4.74 22.21
C VAL A 22 2.19 -5.03 22.31
N GLU A 23 1.65 -5.10 23.52
CA GLU A 23 0.20 -5.33 23.73
C GLU A 23 -0.65 -4.25 23.06
N ARG A 24 -0.24 -2.97 23.15
CA ARG A 24 -0.93 -1.86 22.48
C ARG A 24 -0.84 -1.96 20.96
N ALA A 25 0.30 -2.33 20.41
CA ALA A 25 0.47 -2.52 18.97
C ALA A 25 -0.42 -3.67 18.45
N GLN A 26 -0.50 -4.77 19.19
CA GLN A 26 -1.40 -5.88 18.88
C GLN A 26 -2.87 -5.46 18.92
N LYS A 27 -3.27 -4.66 19.91
CA LYS A 27 -4.63 -4.09 20.02
C LYS A 27 -4.98 -3.19 18.83
N VAL A 28 -4.04 -2.40 18.33
CA VAL A 28 -4.25 -1.58 17.11
C VAL A 28 -4.52 -2.48 15.90
N LEU A 29 -3.68 -3.49 15.66
CA LEU A 29 -3.88 -4.43 14.55
C LEU A 29 -5.17 -5.24 14.69
N GLN A 30 -5.56 -5.60 15.92
CA GLN A 30 -6.81 -6.31 16.19
C GLN A 30 -8.03 -5.41 15.93
N GLY A 31 -7.99 -4.14 16.34
CA GLY A 31 -9.08 -3.18 16.12
C GLY A 31 -9.28 -2.78 14.66
N ASN A 32 -8.26 -2.96 13.83
CA ASN A 32 -8.30 -2.68 12.40
C ASN A 32 -8.55 -3.92 11.52
N TRP A 33 -8.70 -5.10 12.12
CA TRP A 33 -8.96 -6.34 11.38
C TRP A 33 -10.38 -6.33 10.79
N LEU A 34 -10.50 -6.60 9.49
CA LEU A 34 -11.77 -6.64 8.74
C LEU A 34 -12.33 -8.06 8.60
N GLY A 35 -11.66 -9.08 9.12
CA GLY A 35 -12.04 -10.49 8.95
C GLY A 35 -11.14 -11.25 7.98
N HIS A 36 -10.58 -10.56 6.97
CA HIS A 36 -9.68 -11.16 5.96
C HIS A 36 -8.45 -10.30 5.62
N SER A 37 -8.45 -9.02 6.00
CA SER A 37 -7.35 -8.09 5.83
C SER A 37 -7.46 -6.97 6.87
N THR A 38 -6.47 -6.08 6.90
CA THR A 38 -6.39 -5.02 7.91
C THR A 38 -6.42 -3.66 7.26
N LYS A 39 -7.25 -2.77 7.79
CA LYS A 39 -7.27 -1.38 7.34
C LYS A 39 -6.11 -0.58 7.98
N PRO A 40 -5.41 0.30 7.27
CA PRO A 40 -4.28 1.04 7.85
C PRO A 40 -4.68 2.00 8.98
N SER A 41 -5.90 2.55 8.91
CA SER A 41 -6.40 3.52 9.87
C SER A 41 -7.88 3.28 10.16
N PRO A 42 -8.33 3.41 11.42
CA PRO A 42 -9.73 3.18 11.78
C PRO A 42 -10.71 4.10 11.05
N HIS A 43 -10.29 5.32 10.67
CA HIS A 43 -11.17 6.37 10.17
C HIS A 43 -10.78 6.95 8.80
N LEU A 44 -9.49 6.98 8.47
CA LEU A 44 -8.98 7.62 7.25
C LEU A 44 -8.86 6.67 6.06
N TYR A 45 -8.43 5.43 6.32
CA TYR A 45 -8.14 4.45 5.28
C TYR A 45 -8.94 3.18 5.60
N PRO A 46 -10.21 3.08 5.17
CA PRO A 46 -11.11 2.01 5.56
C PRO A 46 -10.99 0.73 4.70
N HIS A 47 -10.04 0.70 3.77
CA HIS A 47 -9.83 -0.38 2.80
C HIS A 47 -8.51 -1.11 3.08
N GLN A 48 -8.25 -2.18 2.34
CA GLN A 48 -6.95 -2.82 2.35
C GLN A 48 -6.01 -2.08 1.39
N TRP A 49 -4.79 -1.78 1.87
CA TRP A 49 -3.77 -1.07 1.11
C TRP A 49 -2.55 -1.95 0.90
N ASN A 50 -2.01 -1.90 -0.32
CA ASN A 50 -0.96 -2.79 -0.81
C ASN A 50 0.29 -2.82 0.07
N TRP A 51 0.97 -1.68 0.22
CA TRP A 51 2.23 -1.64 0.93
C TRP A 51 2.01 -1.77 2.46
N ASP A 52 0.89 -1.27 2.97
CA ASP A 52 0.48 -1.37 4.37
C ASP A 52 0.27 -2.83 4.74
N SER A 53 -0.43 -3.62 3.92
CA SER A 53 -0.61 -5.06 4.13
C SER A 53 0.73 -5.80 4.22
N GLY A 54 1.75 -5.36 3.49
CA GLY A 54 3.11 -5.89 3.64
C GLY A 54 3.70 -5.63 5.03
N PHE A 55 3.62 -4.41 5.53
CA PHE A 55 4.10 -4.07 6.89
C PHE A 55 3.25 -4.71 7.99
N ILE A 56 1.93 -4.77 7.80
CA ILE A 56 0.99 -5.40 8.71
C ILE A 56 1.26 -6.90 8.81
N ALA A 57 1.50 -7.58 7.69
CA ALA A 57 1.89 -8.99 7.68
C ALA A 57 3.20 -9.21 8.46
N ILE A 58 4.19 -8.33 8.31
CA ILE A 58 5.43 -8.38 9.12
C ILE A 58 5.11 -8.22 10.62
N GLY A 59 4.16 -7.36 10.97
CA GLY A 59 3.67 -7.19 12.35
C GLY A 59 3.01 -8.47 12.88
N TYR A 60 2.05 -9.02 12.15
CA TYR A 60 1.38 -10.27 12.51
C TYR A 60 2.33 -11.47 12.56
N ALA A 61 3.38 -11.51 11.73
CA ALA A 61 4.35 -12.60 11.72
C ALA A 61 4.97 -12.87 13.10
N ARG A 62 5.00 -11.85 13.97
CA ARG A 62 5.58 -11.93 15.31
C ARG A 62 4.73 -12.67 16.33
N TYR A 63 3.43 -12.82 16.09
CA TYR A 63 2.51 -13.37 17.10
C TYR A 63 1.29 -14.10 16.54
N HIS A 64 1.04 -14.05 15.23
CA HIS A 64 -0.15 -14.63 14.61
C HIS A 64 0.10 -15.04 13.15
N GLN A 65 0.89 -16.10 12.93
CA GLN A 65 1.28 -16.61 11.61
C GLN A 65 0.12 -16.69 10.60
N LYS A 66 -1.00 -17.34 10.95
CA LYS A 66 -2.12 -17.52 10.02
C LYS A 66 -2.68 -16.20 9.47
N ARG A 67 -2.77 -15.16 10.30
CA ARG A 67 -3.23 -13.83 9.87
C ARG A 67 -2.19 -13.12 9.02
N ALA A 68 -0.90 -13.29 9.34
CA ALA A 68 0.17 -12.74 8.52
C ALA A 68 0.13 -13.30 7.09
N GLN A 69 -0.10 -14.61 6.96
CA GLN A 69 -0.28 -15.28 5.67
C GLN A 69 -1.56 -14.82 4.98
N GLN A 70 -2.68 -14.76 5.72
CA GLN A 70 -3.98 -14.34 5.20
C GLN A 70 -3.95 -12.89 4.67
N GLU A 71 -3.31 -11.96 5.37
CA GLU A 71 -3.19 -10.55 4.97
C GLU A 71 -2.61 -10.42 3.55
N LEU A 72 -1.51 -11.13 3.27
CA LEU A 72 -0.87 -11.15 1.96
C LEU A 72 -1.69 -11.95 0.94
N SER A 73 -2.20 -13.13 1.32
CA SER A 73 -3.02 -13.95 0.41
C SER A 73 -4.24 -13.20 -0.09
N THR A 74 -4.95 -12.48 0.77
CA THR A 74 -6.12 -11.66 0.40
C THR A 74 -5.71 -10.52 -0.54
N LEU A 75 -4.57 -9.86 -0.31
CA LEU A 75 -4.06 -8.84 -1.24
C LEU A 75 -3.82 -9.42 -2.64
N PHE A 76 -3.21 -10.61 -2.72
CA PHE A 76 -2.91 -11.27 -3.99
C PHE A 76 -4.11 -11.95 -4.66
N GLN A 77 -5.26 -12.05 -4.00
CA GLN A 77 -6.54 -12.37 -4.66
C GLN A 77 -7.01 -11.21 -5.55
N ALA A 78 -6.61 -9.97 -5.24
CA ALA A 78 -6.90 -8.78 -6.02
C ALA A 78 -5.87 -8.50 -7.13
N GLN A 79 -4.89 -9.38 -7.33
CA GLN A 79 -3.93 -9.25 -8.42
C GLN A 79 -4.64 -9.35 -9.77
N TRP A 80 -4.34 -8.41 -10.66
CA TRP A 80 -4.87 -8.38 -12.02
C TRP A 80 -4.26 -9.51 -12.86
N ILE A 81 -4.96 -9.90 -13.92
CA ILE A 81 -4.56 -11.00 -14.81
C ILE A 81 -3.18 -10.76 -15.45
N ASN A 82 -2.86 -9.50 -15.75
CA ASN A 82 -1.57 -9.10 -16.32
C ASN A 82 -0.42 -9.06 -15.28
N GLY A 83 -0.70 -9.36 -14.01
CA GLY A 83 0.26 -9.37 -12.91
C GLY A 83 0.26 -8.11 -12.04
N MET A 84 -0.45 -7.03 -12.41
CA MET A 84 -0.51 -5.82 -11.60
C MET A 84 -1.07 -6.12 -10.20
N LEU A 85 -0.39 -5.66 -9.15
CA LEU A 85 -0.95 -5.70 -7.81
C LEU A 85 -1.43 -4.29 -7.44
N PRO A 86 -2.75 -4.06 -7.29
CA PRO A 86 -3.31 -2.73 -7.14
C PRO A 86 -2.91 -2.10 -5.81
N GLN A 87 -2.90 -0.78 -5.73
CA GLN A 87 -2.64 -0.01 -4.52
C GLN A 87 -3.72 -0.24 -3.45
N ILE A 88 -4.99 -0.32 -3.86
CA ILE A 88 -6.15 -0.42 -2.96
C ILE A 88 -7.01 -1.62 -3.37
N VAL A 89 -7.45 -2.39 -2.39
CA VAL A 89 -8.57 -3.34 -2.50
C VAL A 89 -9.72 -2.80 -1.65
N PHE A 90 -10.78 -2.34 -2.31
CA PHE A 90 -11.87 -1.63 -1.67
C PHE A 90 -12.78 -2.58 -0.87
N ASN A 91 -13.03 -2.20 0.38
CA ASN A 91 -14.06 -2.84 1.21
C ASN A 91 -15.44 -2.27 0.85
N ARG A 92 -16.32 -3.10 0.27
CA ARG A 92 -17.69 -2.74 -0.14
C ARG A 92 -18.54 -2.23 1.03
N GLU A 93 -18.32 -2.73 2.24
CA GLU A 93 -19.07 -2.32 3.44
C GLU A 93 -18.66 -0.94 3.95
N ALA A 94 -17.54 -0.40 3.48
CA ALA A 94 -16.96 0.86 3.94
C ALA A 94 -16.80 1.90 2.82
N LEU A 95 -17.50 1.71 1.70
CA LEU A 95 -17.62 2.72 0.64
C LEU A 95 -18.23 4.02 1.21
N ASP A 96 -17.99 5.12 0.49
CA ASP A 96 -18.28 6.49 0.93
C ASP A 96 -17.42 6.99 2.10
N GLY A 97 -16.55 6.12 2.63
CA GLY A 97 -15.58 6.41 3.67
C GLY A 97 -14.25 6.98 3.15
N TYR A 98 -13.96 6.90 1.86
CA TYR A 98 -12.70 7.36 1.29
C TYR A 98 -12.95 8.16 -0.01
N SER A 99 -11.90 8.71 -0.60
CA SER A 99 -11.92 9.27 -1.96
C SER A 99 -10.48 9.38 -2.47
N PRO A 100 -10.21 9.00 -3.73
CA PRO A 100 -11.16 8.47 -4.73
C PRO A 100 -11.64 7.04 -4.44
N GLU A 101 -12.88 6.75 -4.84
CA GLU A 101 -13.60 5.48 -4.63
C GLU A 101 -13.72 4.72 -5.96
N PRO A 102 -14.24 3.47 -6.00
CA PRO A 102 -14.32 2.67 -7.22
C PRO A 102 -14.99 3.36 -8.42
N ASP A 103 -15.98 4.23 -8.17
CA ASP A 103 -16.69 5.01 -9.19
C ASP A 103 -15.78 5.97 -9.97
N PHE A 104 -14.73 6.45 -9.31
CA PHE A 104 -13.69 7.27 -9.89
C PHE A 104 -12.69 6.42 -10.69
N TRP A 105 -12.29 5.27 -10.13
CA TRP A 105 -11.27 4.39 -10.74
C TRP A 105 -11.79 3.61 -11.94
N GLN A 106 -13.06 3.21 -11.92
CA GLN A 106 -13.74 2.47 -13.00
C GLN A 106 -12.98 1.22 -13.46
N CYS A 107 -12.21 0.64 -12.54
CA CYS A 107 -11.32 -0.49 -12.78
C CYS A 107 -12.05 -1.82 -12.92
N GLU A 108 -13.38 -1.84 -12.93
CA GLU A 108 -14.19 -3.02 -13.31
C GLU A 108 -14.38 -3.14 -14.84
N ARG A 109 -14.01 -2.10 -15.59
CA ARG A 109 -14.13 -2.06 -17.06
C ARG A 109 -12.97 -2.74 -17.81
N PRO A 110 -11.69 -2.56 -17.41
CA PRO A 110 -10.59 -3.17 -18.12
C PRO A 110 -10.65 -4.70 -18.08
N PRO A 111 -10.30 -5.42 -19.15
CA PRO A 111 -10.41 -6.88 -19.18
C PRO A 111 -9.45 -7.60 -18.23
N ASN A 112 -8.42 -6.90 -17.73
CA ASN A 112 -7.39 -7.48 -16.87
C ASN A 112 -7.71 -7.39 -15.38
N SER A 113 -8.73 -6.61 -14.99
CA SER A 113 -9.08 -6.42 -13.58
C SER A 113 -9.77 -7.65 -13.00
N PRO A 114 -9.65 -7.92 -11.69
CA PRO A 114 -10.38 -9.00 -11.05
C PRO A 114 -11.89 -8.75 -11.07
N GLU A 115 -12.67 -9.69 -11.61
CA GLU A 115 -14.12 -9.55 -11.87
C GLU A 115 -14.95 -9.26 -10.60
N TYR A 116 -14.57 -9.82 -9.45
CA TYR A 116 -15.37 -9.75 -8.21
C TYR A 116 -14.88 -8.71 -7.20
N LEU A 117 -13.70 -8.13 -7.41
CA LEU A 117 -13.03 -7.26 -6.45
C LEU A 117 -12.93 -5.84 -7.00
N LEU A 118 -13.34 -4.87 -6.18
CA LEU A 118 -13.14 -3.46 -6.49
C LEU A 118 -11.71 -3.09 -6.12
N THR A 119 -10.93 -2.60 -7.09
CA THR A 119 -9.53 -2.23 -6.90
C THR A 119 -9.23 -0.86 -7.49
N SER A 120 -8.14 -0.22 -7.07
CA SER A 120 -7.58 0.92 -7.79
C SER A 120 -6.78 0.46 -9.01
N GLY A 121 -6.44 1.41 -9.90
CA GLY A 121 -5.79 1.14 -11.19
C GLY A 121 -4.28 1.37 -11.23
N ILE A 122 -3.65 1.63 -10.08
CA ILE A 122 -2.22 1.93 -9.99
C ILE A 122 -1.50 1.01 -9.01
N ILE A 123 -0.17 0.92 -9.11
CA ILE A 123 0.68 0.08 -8.25
C ILE A 123 1.10 0.79 -6.95
N MET A 124 1.90 0.09 -6.14
CA MET A 124 2.62 0.60 -4.97
C MET A 124 4.01 -0.04 -4.90
N PRO A 125 4.93 0.46 -4.04
CA PRO A 125 6.27 -0.12 -3.89
C PRO A 125 6.22 -1.62 -3.54
N PRO A 126 6.99 -2.49 -4.22
CA PRO A 126 6.81 -3.95 -4.19
C PRO A 126 7.48 -4.62 -2.97
N LEU A 127 7.01 -4.35 -1.74
CA LEU A 127 7.58 -4.99 -0.54
C LEU A 127 7.08 -6.41 -0.23
N GLN A 128 6.18 -6.95 -1.04
CA GLN A 128 5.46 -8.20 -0.74
C GLN A 128 6.39 -9.40 -0.64
N ALA A 129 7.45 -9.47 -1.46
CA ALA A 129 8.44 -10.53 -1.36
C ALA A 129 9.21 -10.48 -0.04
N MET A 130 9.58 -9.28 0.42
CA MET A 130 10.24 -9.09 1.71
C MET A 130 9.29 -9.43 2.87
N ALA A 131 8.04 -8.99 2.80
CA ALA A 131 7.03 -9.32 3.79
C ALA A 131 6.83 -10.84 3.88
N ALA A 132 6.65 -11.51 2.74
CA ALA A 132 6.45 -12.96 2.70
C ALA A 132 7.65 -13.73 3.28
N ARG A 133 8.87 -13.29 2.97
CA ARG A 133 10.08 -13.82 3.58
C ARG A 133 10.07 -13.64 5.11
N ARG A 134 9.71 -12.46 5.63
CA ARG A 134 9.62 -12.24 7.09
C ARG A 134 8.55 -13.10 7.75
N VAL A 135 7.39 -13.28 7.10
CA VAL A 135 6.34 -14.19 7.57
C VAL A 135 6.89 -15.61 7.71
N PHE A 136 7.59 -16.10 6.69
CA PHE A 136 8.22 -17.42 6.75
C PHE A 136 9.30 -17.51 7.83
N GLU A 137 10.18 -16.51 7.94
CA GLU A 137 11.25 -16.48 8.95
C GLU A 137 10.71 -16.61 10.38
N PHE A 138 9.60 -15.93 10.71
CA PHE A 138 8.99 -15.97 12.04
C PHE A 138 7.88 -17.03 12.22
N ALA A 139 7.55 -17.80 11.18
CA ALA A 139 6.53 -18.84 11.26
C ALA A 139 6.86 -19.88 12.36
N THR A 140 5.85 -20.18 13.17
CA THR A 140 5.88 -21.25 14.18
C THR A 140 5.65 -22.62 13.55
N ASP A 141 4.84 -22.68 12.49
CA ASP A 141 4.61 -23.85 11.66
C ASP A 141 5.29 -23.63 10.30
N LYS A 142 6.48 -24.23 10.14
CA LYS A 142 7.34 -24.02 8.97
C LYS A 142 6.83 -24.73 7.73
N ASP A 143 6.21 -25.88 7.88
CA ASP A 143 5.70 -26.67 6.76
C ASP A 143 4.50 -25.95 6.12
N ALA A 144 3.54 -25.50 6.95
CA ALA A 144 2.42 -24.69 6.47
C ALA A 144 2.88 -23.35 5.87
N ALA A 145 3.95 -22.75 6.40
CA ALA A 145 4.53 -21.54 5.84
C ALA A 145 5.23 -21.78 4.49
N HIS A 146 5.88 -22.92 4.33
CA HIS A 146 6.52 -23.31 3.08
C HIS A 146 5.49 -23.61 1.98
N GLU A 147 4.41 -24.32 2.30
CA GLU A 147 3.30 -24.56 1.36
C GLU A 147 2.66 -23.24 0.92
N TRP A 148 2.33 -22.37 1.87
CA TRP A 148 1.81 -21.04 1.56
C TRP A 148 2.76 -20.22 0.67
N LEU A 149 4.07 -20.27 0.90
CA LEU A 149 5.05 -19.60 0.04
C LEU A 149 5.06 -20.19 -1.38
N ARG A 150 4.95 -21.51 -1.53
CA ARG A 150 4.86 -22.18 -2.83
C ARG A 150 3.66 -21.66 -3.63
N ASP A 151 2.52 -21.45 -2.97
CA ASP A 151 1.31 -20.92 -3.60
C ASP A 151 1.40 -19.42 -3.92
N LEU A 152 2.05 -18.64 -3.05
CA LEU A 152 2.19 -17.20 -3.20
C LEU A 152 3.25 -16.83 -4.26
N TYR A 153 4.31 -17.63 -4.39
CA TYR A 153 5.49 -17.30 -5.20
C TYR A 153 5.16 -16.97 -6.66
N PRO A 154 4.35 -17.75 -7.40
CA PRO A 154 3.98 -17.41 -8.78
C PRO A 154 3.32 -16.04 -8.91
N ARG A 155 2.52 -15.65 -7.92
CA ARG A 155 1.83 -14.35 -7.88
C ARG A 155 2.80 -13.20 -7.62
N VAL A 156 3.73 -13.38 -6.69
CA VAL A 156 4.82 -12.42 -6.44
C VAL A 156 5.70 -12.27 -7.67
N LEU A 157 6.01 -13.37 -8.36
CA LEU A 157 6.79 -13.35 -9.60
C LEU A 157 6.04 -12.62 -10.72
N ALA A 158 4.73 -12.85 -10.87
CA ALA A 158 3.89 -12.14 -11.84
C ALA A 158 3.86 -10.62 -11.56
N MET A 159 3.82 -10.21 -10.29
CA MET A 159 3.92 -8.80 -9.89
C MET A 159 5.24 -8.17 -10.32
N HIS A 160 6.37 -8.83 -10.07
CA HIS A 160 7.68 -8.30 -10.51
C HIS A 160 7.79 -8.27 -12.05
N ARG A 161 7.28 -9.30 -12.74
CA ARG A 161 7.26 -9.33 -14.21
C ARG A 161 6.39 -8.20 -14.79
N TYR A 162 5.27 -7.87 -14.15
CA TYR A 162 4.45 -6.72 -14.52
C TYR A 162 5.26 -5.43 -14.43
N LEU A 163 5.98 -5.21 -13.33
CA LEU A 163 6.81 -4.01 -13.16
C LEU A 163 7.87 -3.89 -14.26
N TYR A 164 8.63 -4.94 -14.54
CA TYR A 164 9.63 -4.87 -15.60
C TYR A 164 9.01 -4.68 -17.00
N ARG A 165 7.87 -5.33 -17.27
CA ARG A 165 7.23 -5.23 -18.59
C ARG A 165 6.56 -3.87 -18.84
N GLU A 166 5.86 -3.34 -17.83
CA GLU A 166 4.98 -2.17 -17.99
C GLU A 166 5.59 -0.87 -17.44
N HIS A 167 6.58 -0.98 -16.55
CA HIS A 167 7.26 0.16 -15.92
C HIS A 167 8.76 0.21 -16.21
N ASP A 168 9.32 -0.75 -16.96
CA ASP A 168 10.70 -0.70 -17.50
C ASP A 168 10.76 -1.26 -18.94
N PRO A 169 9.97 -0.71 -19.89
CA PRO A 169 9.87 -1.25 -21.25
C PRO A 169 11.18 -1.14 -22.04
N LEU A 170 12.09 -0.25 -21.61
CA LEU A 170 13.39 -0.04 -22.22
C LEU A 170 14.50 -0.90 -21.59
N GLN A 171 14.18 -1.68 -20.55
CA GLN A 171 15.11 -2.59 -19.86
C GLN A 171 16.33 -1.88 -19.27
N GLU A 172 16.09 -0.72 -18.66
CA GLU A 172 17.12 0.12 -18.03
C GLU A 172 17.46 -0.35 -16.62
N GLY A 173 16.67 -1.28 -16.06
CA GLY A 173 16.80 -1.77 -14.69
C GLY A 173 16.18 -0.84 -13.65
N LEU A 174 15.41 0.16 -14.11
CA LEU A 174 14.72 1.14 -13.28
C LEU A 174 13.24 1.17 -13.65
N VAL A 175 12.37 1.01 -12.66
CA VAL A 175 10.93 1.12 -12.85
C VAL A 175 10.51 2.59 -12.74
N TYR A 176 9.82 3.12 -13.75
CA TYR A 176 9.18 4.42 -13.65
C TYR A 176 7.79 4.31 -13.00
N ILE A 177 7.29 5.41 -12.46
CA ILE A 177 5.91 5.49 -11.95
C ILE A 177 5.15 6.58 -12.69
N ARG A 178 3.85 6.36 -12.88
CA ARG A 178 2.94 7.19 -13.69
C ARG A 178 2.14 8.16 -12.84
N HIS A 179 1.97 7.82 -11.56
CA HIS A 179 1.22 8.62 -10.60
C HIS A 179 2.02 8.79 -9.30
N PRO A 180 2.09 10.00 -8.69
CA PRO A 180 2.81 10.20 -7.43
C PRO A 180 2.41 9.26 -6.29
N TRP A 181 1.13 8.88 -6.24
CA TRP A 181 0.59 7.88 -5.31
C TRP A 181 1.27 6.50 -5.42
N GLU A 182 1.80 6.11 -6.58
CA GLU A 182 2.54 4.84 -6.75
C GLU A 182 3.85 4.81 -5.96
N SER A 183 4.35 5.97 -5.52
CA SER A 183 5.53 6.05 -4.66
C SER A 183 5.23 5.78 -3.19
N GLY A 184 3.97 5.90 -2.75
CA GLY A 184 3.60 5.99 -1.34
C GLY A 184 4.00 7.31 -0.66
N LEU A 185 4.50 8.29 -1.43
CA LEU A 185 4.95 9.61 -0.98
C LEU A 185 4.21 10.72 -1.75
N ASP A 186 2.88 10.70 -1.65
CA ASP A 186 1.92 11.45 -2.48
C ASP A 186 2.28 12.93 -2.68
N ASN A 187 2.67 13.63 -1.61
CA ASN A 187 2.96 15.06 -1.60
C ASN A 187 4.45 15.38 -1.40
N SER A 188 5.34 14.43 -1.75
CA SER A 188 6.79 14.68 -1.72
C SER A 188 7.16 15.85 -2.65
N PRO A 189 8.06 16.77 -2.23
CA PRO A 189 8.59 17.83 -3.09
C PRO A 189 9.27 17.30 -4.37
N THR A 190 9.65 16.02 -4.38
CA THR A 190 10.16 15.33 -5.58
C THR A 190 9.19 15.43 -6.77
N TRP A 191 7.88 15.54 -6.50
CA TRP A 191 6.84 15.62 -7.52
C TRP A 191 6.57 17.04 -8.02
N ASP A 192 7.12 18.08 -7.37
CA ASP A 192 6.79 19.47 -7.71
C ASP A 192 7.18 19.84 -9.15
N LEU A 193 8.35 19.40 -9.62
CA LEU A 193 8.81 19.68 -10.98
C LEU A 193 8.04 18.85 -12.03
N PRO A 194 7.91 17.52 -11.91
CA PRO A 194 7.10 16.73 -12.83
C PRO A 194 5.64 17.19 -12.93
N LEU A 195 5.00 17.49 -11.80
CA LEU A 195 3.60 17.91 -11.78
C LEU A 195 3.39 19.28 -12.44
N LYS A 196 4.36 20.20 -12.35
CA LYS A 196 4.30 21.49 -13.07
C LYS A 196 4.32 21.34 -14.59
N ALA A 197 4.88 20.25 -15.11
CA ALA A 197 4.91 19.97 -16.54
C ALA A 197 3.55 19.44 -17.07
N ILE A 198 2.64 19.03 -16.18
CA ILE A 198 1.32 18.50 -16.56
C ILE A 198 0.36 19.65 -16.85
N THR A 199 -0.11 19.71 -18.11
CA THR A 199 -1.17 20.64 -18.51
C THR A 199 -2.54 20.00 -18.31
N VAL A 200 -3.27 20.48 -17.31
CA VAL A 200 -4.61 19.97 -16.99
C VAL A 200 -5.67 20.69 -17.81
N ASN A 201 -6.38 19.98 -18.69
CA ASN A 201 -7.58 20.52 -19.32
C ASN A 201 -8.77 20.39 -18.38
N ARG A 202 -9.15 21.50 -17.72
CA ARG A 202 -10.23 21.52 -16.74
C ARG A 202 -11.61 21.24 -17.31
N GLU A 203 -11.83 21.49 -18.60
CA GLU A 203 -13.11 21.23 -19.26
C GLU A 203 -13.34 19.74 -19.52
N LYS A 204 -12.25 18.98 -19.65
CA LYS A 204 -12.28 17.52 -19.81
C LYS A 204 -12.26 16.76 -18.49
N LEU A 205 -12.06 17.44 -17.37
CA LEU A 205 -12.10 16.79 -16.06
C LEU A 205 -13.57 16.56 -15.65
N PRO A 206 -13.98 15.33 -15.34
CA PRO A 206 -15.30 15.09 -14.79
C PRO A 206 -15.46 15.82 -13.45
N ALA A 207 -16.69 16.23 -13.14
CA ALA A 207 -16.97 16.84 -11.85
C ALA A 207 -16.62 15.86 -10.72
N TYR A 208 -15.76 16.27 -9.80
CA TYR A 208 -15.38 15.46 -8.64
C TYR A 208 -15.48 16.27 -7.35
N ARG A 209 -15.82 15.59 -6.24
CA ARG A 209 -15.87 16.20 -4.91
C ARG A 209 -14.80 15.60 -4.03
N ARG A 210 -13.88 16.44 -3.53
CA ARG A 210 -12.92 16.04 -2.49
C ARG A 210 -13.65 15.63 -1.20
N ARG A 211 -13.56 14.36 -0.81
CA ARG A 211 -14.17 13.83 0.42
C ARG A 211 -13.20 13.76 1.59
N ASP A 212 -11.89 13.73 1.31
CA ASP A 212 -10.80 13.74 2.29
C ASP A 212 -10.79 14.98 3.20
N LEU A 213 -11.29 16.12 2.69
CA LEU A 213 -11.46 17.37 3.43
C LEU A 213 -12.46 17.28 4.60
N LYS A 214 -13.34 16.26 4.64
CA LYS A 214 -14.35 16.14 5.71
C LYS A 214 -13.83 15.49 6.99
N LYS A 215 -12.69 14.77 6.95
CA LYS A 215 -12.27 13.86 8.02
C LYS A 215 -11.08 14.36 8.87
N VAL A 216 -10.43 15.45 8.50
CA VAL A 216 -9.23 15.96 9.22
C VAL A 216 -9.49 17.33 9.82
N PHE A 217 -10.00 17.34 11.05
CA PHE A 217 -9.97 18.50 11.95
C PHE A 217 -8.62 18.54 12.69
N ARG A 218 -7.52 18.80 11.98
CA ARG A 218 -6.24 19.35 12.51
C ARG A 218 -5.18 19.37 11.41
N SER A 219 -4.84 20.59 11.00
CA SER A 219 -3.82 20.96 10.02
C SER A 219 -4.17 20.79 8.53
N LEU A 220 -4.45 21.95 7.89
CA LEU A 220 -4.47 22.15 6.44
C LEU A 220 -3.08 21.97 5.78
N SER A 221 -1.99 21.87 6.55
CA SER A 221 -0.61 21.85 6.01
C SER A 221 -0.11 20.46 5.64
N ALA A 222 -0.87 19.39 5.94
CA ALA A 222 -0.49 18.01 5.63
C ALA A 222 -1.20 17.45 4.38
N GLN A 223 -2.04 18.24 3.70
CA GLN A 223 -2.86 17.76 2.58
C GLN A 223 -2.38 18.29 1.22
N PRO A 224 -2.54 17.50 0.14
CA PRO A 224 -2.34 18.01 -1.21
C PRO A 224 -3.27 19.19 -1.50
N THR A 225 -2.76 20.19 -2.22
CA THR A 225 -3.57 21.35 -2.64
C THR A 225 -4.63 20.94 -3.66
N ARG A 226 -5.65 21.78 -3.90
CA ARG A 226 -6.67 21.53 -4.95
C ARG A 226 -6.06 21.33 -6.34
N ILE A 227 -4.94 22.00 -6.64
CA ILE A 227 -4.22 21.88 -7.91
C ILE A 227 -3.56 20.50 -8.00
N THR A 228 -2.90 20.08 -6.92
CA THR A 228 -2.27 18.75 -6.83
C THR A 228 -3.33 17.65 -7.00
N THR A 229 -4.50 17.79 -6.38
CA THR A 229 -5.61 16.82 -6.57
C THR A 229 -6.13 16.80 -8.00
N ALA A 230 -6.26 17.96 -8.67
CA ALA A 230 -6.68 18.00 -10.07
C ALA A 230 -5.66 17.35 -11.02
N MET A 231 -4.37 17.48 -10.72
CA MET A 231 -3.29 16.81 -11.46
C MET A 231 -3.30 15.30 -11.21
N PHE A 232 -3.51 14.86 -9.97
CA PHE A 232 -3.69 13.43 -9.65
C PHE A 232 -4.86 12.83 -10.44
N THR A 233 -6.00 13.53 -10.42
CA THR A 233 -7.16 13.11 -11.21
C THR A 233 -6.86 13.08 -12.71
N TRP A 234 -6.17 14.09 -13.24
CA TRP A 234 -5.81 14.13 -14.66
C TRP A 234 -4.92 12.95 -15.08
N CYS A 235 -3.93 12.56 -14.29
CA CYS A 235 -3.08 11.41 -14.57
C CYS A 235 -3.88 10.10 -14.72
N ILE A 236 -4.98 9.96 -13.99
CA ILE A 236 -5.83 8.74 -14.03
C ILE A 236 -6.76 8.76 -15.25
N TYR A 237 -7.22 9.94 -15.70
CA TYR A 237 -8.14 10.07 -16.84
C TYR A 237 -7.46 10.20 -18.21
N SER A 238 -6.20 10.64 -18.26
CA SER A 238 -5.48 10.88 -19.53
C SER A 238 -4.76 9.65 -20.11
N GLU A 239 -4.74 8.54 -19.37
CA GLU A 239 -4.19 7.24 -19.84
C GLU A 239 -5.26 6.27 -20.41
N ASN A 240 -6.53 6.69 -20.47
CA ASN A 240 -7.62 5.99 -21.18
C ASN A 240 -7.93 6.68 -22.51
#